data_AF-A0A6I1YXW2-F1
#
_entry.id   AF-A0A6I1YXW2-F1
#
_cell.length_a   1.000
_cell.length_b   1.000
_cell.length_c   1.000
_cell.angle_alpha   90.00
_cell.angle_beta   90.00
_cell.angle_gamma   90.00
#
_symmetry.space_group_name_H-M   'P 1'
#
loop_
_entity.id
_entity.type
_entity.pdbx_description
1 polymer ?
#
loop_
_entity_poly.entity_id
_entity_poly.type
_entity_poly.pdbx_seq_one_letter_code
_entity_poly.pdbx_strand_id
1 'polypeptide(L)'
;MPFPLPRAPRPRPSASAARKPVRSSRGKRLVCTLAAVVTAASGLLAVGAAPPALAAGSTLDQLAEAQGRYFGSATDNPELTDTPYTTVLGSEFGMITPGNSMKWDTTEPQQGQFDFSGGDKIVDFAQAHNQRVRGHTLVWHSQLPGWMSSLPAGQVQAAMESHITKEASHYKGKIYAWDVVNEPFNDDGTFRADPFYNAMGEKYIADALRTAHAADPDAKLYINDYNIEGTGAKADAMYRLASDLKSQGVPLDGIGFQGHLAIQYGFPTNMRQNLQRFADLGLDVAITELDVRMQLPSDATKLATQADYYRQVTNACLAVSRCAGITVWDFDDKYSWVPSTFSGQGAACLYDENLQPKPAYTAVRDSLAPGVSDTTPPSAPTGLAVSGATDTSVSLTWSASTDNVGVSGYDVYRAGTKVSSTTSTSFTDTGLAASTAYTYTVKAKDAAGNVSAASAAVTATTQSGGGTGTGAFKVQYKNNDSAPGDNQIKPGIQIVNTGTAPLDLSKVTLRYYFTGEGGASTYSTWVDYAALGAANVTQKVVAMSTPKAGADHYLEVGFTTGAGSLAAGKSTGDIQTRLNKTDWSNFDESDDYSRGTNTAYADTTKVTAYVSGTLVTGTEP
;
A
#
# COMPACT_ATOMS: atom_id res chain seq x y z
N MET A 1 33.32 -29.78 -45.16
CA MET A 1 34.06 -31.06 -45.02
C MET A 1 35.35 -30.81 -44.22
N PRO A 2 35.99 -31.83 -43.62
CA PRO A 2 36.32 -31.76 -42.18
C PRO A 2 37.80 -31.49 -41.77
N PHE A 3 37.98 -31.30 -40.45
CA PHE A 3 39.23 -31.36 -39.67
C PHE A 3 40.05 -32.66 -39.86
N PRO A 4 41.36 -32.65 -39.54
CA PRO A 4 41.82 -33.29 -38.28
C PRO A 4 43.02 -32.61 -37.54
N LEU A 5 43.28 -33.07 -36.31
CA LEU A 5 44.47 -32.84 -35.45
C LEU A 5 45.40 -34.10 -35.50
N PRO A 6 46.29 -34.47 -34.54
CA PRO A 6 47.06 -33.76 -33.48
C PRO A 6 48.58 -34.18 -33.40
N ARG A 7 49.35 -33.65 -32.40
CA ARG A 7 50.31 -34.34 -31.46
C ARG A 7 51.63 -33.59 -31.14
N ALA A 8 52.28 -33.98 -30.02
CA ALA A 8 53.62 -33.56 -29.53
C ALA A 8 54.34 -34.75 -28.84
N PRO A 9 55.68 -34.71 -28.63
CA PRO A 9 56.24 -34.85 -27.26
C PRO A 9 57.61 -34.13 -26.98
N ARG A 10 58.21 -34.43 -25.80
CA ARG A 10 59.43 -33.90 -25.11
C ARG A 10 60.77 -34.59 -25.59
N PRO A 11 62.03 -34.38 -25.06
CA PRO A 11 62.50 -33.82 -23.75
C PRO A 11 63.86 -33.01 -23.70
N ARG A 12 64.46 -32.83 -22.49
CA ARG A 12 65.78 -32.21 -22.16
C ARG A 12 66.86 -33.25 -21.79
N PRO A 13 68.17 -32.88 -21.72
CA PRO A 13 68.87 -32.51 -20.46
C PRO A 13 69.65 -31.15 -20.60
N SER A 14 70.71 -30.70 -19.88
CA SER A 14 71.66 -31.26 -18.87
C SER A 14 72.13 -30.19 -17.81
N ALA A 15 73.35 -30.26 -17.22
CA ALA A 15 73.75 -29.52 -16.00
C ALA A 15 75.29 -29.20 -15.83
N SER A 16 75.67 -28.65 -14.66
CA SER A 16 77.03 -28.28 -14.13
C SER A 16 77.60 -26.89 -14.56
N ALA A 17 78.13 -25.95 -13.75
CA ALA A 17 78.56 -25.80 -12.32
C ALA A 17 80.01 -26.24 -11.96
N ALA A 18 80.77 -25.64 -11.00
CA ALA A 18 80.81 -24.30 -10.36
C ALA A 18 82.02 -24.16 -9.35
N ARG A 19 82.56 -22.94 -9.04
CA ARG A 19 83.44 -22.66 -7.85
C ARG A 19 83.53 -21.15 -7.42
N LYS A 20 84.34 -20.83 -6.39
CA LYS A 20 84.26 -19.68 -5.42
C LYS A 20 85.68 -19.12 -5.04
N PRO A 21 85.89 -18.21 -4.04
CA PRO A 21 85.31 -16.87 -3.72
C PRO A 21 86.32 -15.78 -3.22
N VAL A 22 85.92 -14.50 -3.10
CA VAL A 22 86.50 -13.48 -2.15
C VAL A 22 85.39 -12.56 -1.57
N ARG A 23 85.60 -11.91 -0.42
CA ARG A 23 84.71 -10.91 0.25
C ARG A 23 85.22 -9.46 -0.01
N SER A 24 84.57 -8.32 0.25
CA SER A 24 83.33 -7.90 0.95
C SER A 24 82.77 -6.63 0.23
N SER A 25 81.66 -5.95 0.57
CA SER A 25 80.91 -5.84 1.84
C SER A 25 79.42 -5.49 1.66
N ARG A 26 78.61 -5.82 2.69
CA ARG A 26 77.28 -5.28 3.13
C ARG A 26 76.23 -4.83 2.06
N GLY A 27 74.98 -5.31 2.09
CA GLY A 27 74.35 -6.19 3.07
C GLY A 27 73.05 -6.88 2.65
N LYS A 28 73.04 -8.22 2.81
CA LYS A 28 71.92 -9.14 3.04
C LYS A 28 70.68 -9.10 2.11
N ARG A 29 70.71 -10.02 1.13
CA ARG A 29 69.56 -10.79 0.61
C ARG A 29 68.99 -11.72 1.73
N LEU A 30 67.97 -12.58 1.59
CA LEU A 30 67.56 -13.47 0.47
C LEU A 30 66.15 -14.04 0.70
N VAL A 31 65.61 -14.77 -0.29
CA VAL A 31 64.27 -15.42 -0.33
C VAL A 31 64.42 -16.96 -0.48
N CYS A 32 63.37 -17.72 -0.14
CA CYS A 32 63.19 -19.19 -0.27
C CYS A 32 63.94 -20.10 0.76
N THR A 33 63.41 -21.26 1.20
CA THR A 33 62.16 -21.98 0.83
C THR A 33 61.62 -22.91 1.94
N LEU A 34 60.29 -23.08 1.96
CA LEU A 34 59.47 -24.28 2.29
C LEU A 34 59.78 -25.18 3.52
N ALA A 35 58.80 -25.24 4.44
CA ALA A 35 58.34 -26.44 5.13
C ALA A 35 56.82 -26.32 5.35
N ALA A 36 56.07 -27.43 5.39
CA ALA A 36 54.59 -27.40 5.38
C ALA A 36 53.97 -27.59 6.77
N VAL A 37 53.00 -26.75 7.13
CA VAL A 37 52.11 -26.92 8.29
C VAL A 37 50.69 -26.47 7.92
N VAL A 38 49.71 -27.20 8.45
CA VAL A 38 48.24 -27.03 8.45
C VAL A 38 47.72 -25.61 8.15
N THR A 39 46.80 -25.50 7.19
CA THR A 39 45.92 -24.33 7.02
C THR A 39 44.91 -24.23 8.16
N ALA A 40 45.22 -23.44 9.18
CA ALA A 40 44.23 -23.00 10.15
C ALA A 40 43.30 -21.96 9.48
N ALA A 41 42.00 -22.21 9.47
CA ALA A 41 41.00 -21.30 8.91
C ALA A 41 40.69 -20.16 9.91
N SER A 42 41.60 -19.20 10.04
CA SER A 42 41.35 -17.95 10.74
C SER A 42 40.42 -17.07 9.91
N GLY A 43 39.11 -17.19 10.13
CA GLY A 43 38.11 -16.33 9.53
C GLY A 43 38.32 -14.88 9.96
N LEU A 44 38.90 -14.07 9.09
CA LEU A 44 38.99 -12.62 9.29
C LEU A 44 37.59 -12.03 9.07
N LEU A 45 36.80 -11.97 10.13
CA LEU A 45 35.62 -11.13 10.17
C LEU A 45 36.06 -9.70 9.86
N ALA A 46 35.64 -9.20 8.71
CA ALA A 46 35.73 -7.78 8.40
C ALA A 46 34.80 -7.05 9.36
N VAL A 47 35.35 -6.59 10.49
CA VAL A 47 34.65 -5.67 11.39
C VAL A 47 34.44 -4.40 10.58
N GLY A 48 33.22 -4.24 10.06
CA GLY A 48 32.82 -3.01 9.38
C GLY A 48 33.04 -1.86 10.34
N ALA A 49 33.87 -0.89 9.94
CA ALA A 49 33.98 0.35 10.68
C ALA A 49 32.60 1.00 10.68
N ALA A 50 32.02 1.21 11.86
CA ALA A 50 30.83 2.03 11.98
C ALA A 50 31.14 3.41 11.37
N PRO A 51 30.19 4.04 10.63
CA PRO A 51 30.39 5.39 10.14
C PRO A 51 30.70 6.32 11.33
N PRO A 52 31.53 7.38 11.12
CA PRO A 52 31.84 8.31 12.18
C PRO A 52 30.54 8.92 12.72
N ALA A 53 30.40 8.96 14.05
CA ALA A 53 29.22 9.53 14.69
C ALA A 53 29.05 10.99 14.26
N LEU A 54 27.93 11.29 13.60
CA LEU A 54 27.64 12.62 13.06
C LEU A 54 27.48 13.63 14.19
N ALA A 55 27.98 14.85 13.96
CA ALA A 55 27.97 15.89 14.97
C ALA A 55 26.60 16.58 15.06
N ALA A 56 26.29 17.12 16.24
CA ALA A 56 25.19 18.09 16.36
C ALA A 56 25.49 19.31 15.48
N GLY A 57 24.60 19.60 14.54
CA GLY A 57 24.83 20.60 13.48
C GLY A 57 25.32 20.02 12.13
N SER A 58 25.16 18.71 11.90
CA SER A 58 25.27 18.13 10.55
C SER A 58 24.06 18.53 9.68
N THR A 59 24.29 18.80 8.40
CA THR A 59 23.25 19.30 7.45
C THR A 59 22.37 18.17 6.89
N LEU A 60 21.21 18.50 6.33
CA LEU A 60 20.31 17.51 5.72
C LEU A 60 21.02 16.57 4.73
N ASP A 61 21.83 17.09 3.80
CA ASP A 61 22.56 16.22 2.86
C ASP A 61 23.64 15.37 3.54
N GLN A 62 24.35 15.88 4.56
CA GLN A 62 25.32 15.09 5.32
C GLN A 62 24.66 13.92 6.07
N LEU A 63 23.43 14.12 6.58
CA LEU A 63 22.64 13.06 7.20
C LEU A 63 22.13 12.05 6.16
N ALA A 64 21.74 12.53 4.96
CA ALA A 64 21.31 11.68 3.85
C ALA A 64 22.45 10.84 3.27
N GLU A 65 23.64 11.42 3.04
CA GLU A 65 24.80 10.72 2.48
C GLU A 65 25.33 9.63 3.43
N ALA A 66 25.18 9.82 4.74
CA ALA A 66 25.43 8.77 5.73
C ALA A 66 24.49 7.55 5.61
N GLN A 67 23.34 7.71 4.94
CA GLN A 67 22.40 6.65 4.56
C GLN A 67 22.55 6.22 3.07
N GLY A 68 23.51 6.78 2.34
CA GLY A 68 23.69 6.59 0.89
C GLY A 68 22.59 7.24 0.05
N ARG A 69 22.16 8.45 0.40
CA ARG A 69 21.13 9.25 -0.26
C ARG A 69 21.62 10.68 -0.45
N TYR A 70 21.09 11.41 -1.43
CA TYR A 70 21.22 12.88 -1.46
C TYR A 70 20.05 13.57 -0.74
N PHE A 71 20.28 14.80 -0.25
CA PHE A 71 19.20 15.76 0.03
C PHE A 71 19.46 17.07 -0.72
N GLY A 72 18.47 17.51 -1.50
CA GLY A 72 18.58 18.61 -2.45
C GLY A 72 17.48 19.66 -2.34
N SER A 73 17.67 20.77 -3.05
CA SER A 73 16.65 21.81 -3.24
C SER A 73 16.63 22.27 -4.69
N ALA A 74 15.47 22.70 -5.17
CA ALA A 74 15.40 23.60 -6.32
C ALA A 74 15.74 25.05 -5.95
N THR A 75 16.04 25.82 -6.99
CA THR A 75 16.23 27.28 -6.99
C THR A 75 16.14 27.79 -8.45
N ASP A 76 15.83 29.06 -8.66
CA ASP A 76 15.88 29.75 -9.93
C ASP A 76 16.84 30.97 -9.89
N ASN A 77 17.24 31.45 -11.07
CA ASN A 77 18.25 32.49 -11.22
C ASN A 77 17.98 33.82 -10.46
N PRO A 78 16.73 34.29 -10.19
CA PRO A 78 16.49 35.50 -9.41
C PRO A 78 16.93 35.38 -7.94
N GLU A 79 16.75 34.22 -7.31
CA GLU A 79 17.07 34.02 -5.88
C GLU A 79 18.57 34.08 -5.60
N LEU A 80 19.42 33.79 -6.59
CA LEU A 80 20.88 33.84 -6.47
C LEU A 80 21.43 35.23 -6.10
N THR A 81 20.59 36.27 -6.09
CA THR A 81 20.93 37.62 -5.61
C THR A 81 20.71 37.82 -4.11
N ASP A 82 19.97 36.93 -3.44
CA ASP A 82 19.70 36.95 -2.01
C ASP A 82 20.79 36.19 -1.24
N THR A 83 21.65 36.93 -0.54
CA THR A 83 22.81 36.36 0.18
C THR A 83 22.40 35.48 1.38
N PRO A 84 21.42 35.86 2.24
CA PRO A 84 20.86 34.96 3.24
C PRO A 84 20.35 33.62 2.67
N TYR A 85 19.55 33.66 1.60
CA TYR A 85 19.01 32.46 0.93
C TYR A 85 20.15 31.58 0.38
N THR A 86 21.04 32.15 -0.44
CA THR A 86 22.16 31.40 -1.05
C THR A 86 23.15 30.83 -0.04
N THR A 87 23.27 31.44 1.15
CA THR A 87 24.08 30.90 2.25
C THR A 87 23.52 29.58 2.77
N VAL A 88 22.20 29.45 2.91
CA VAL A 88 21.54 28.19 3.30
C VAL A 88 21.56 27.20 2.13
N LEU A 89 21.18 27.64 0.93
CA LEU A 89 21.16 26.81 -0.28
C LEU A 89 22.52 26.13 -0.53
N GLY A 90 23.61 26.90 -0.42
CA GLY A 90 24.98 26.44 -0.66
C GLY A 90 25.65 25.73 0.51
N SER A 91 24.91 25.39 1.59
CA SER A 91 25.48 24.65 2.74
C SER A 91 24.63 23.46 3.19
N GLU A 92 23.29 23.57 3.17
CA GLU A 92 22.42 22.54 3.74
C GLU A 92 22.20 21.34 2.81
N PHE A 93 22.34 21.55 1.49
CA PHE A 93 21.99 20.63 0.41
C PHE A 93 23.21 20.15 -0.38
N GLY A 94 23.16 18.94 -0.96
CA GLY A 94 24.20 18.38 -1.82
C GLY A 94 23.73 18.08 -3.25
N MET A 95 22.54 18.56 -3.61
CA MET A 95 22.00 18.47 -4.97
C MET A 95 21.10 19.66 -5.30
N ILE A 96 21.22 20.20 -6.52
CA ILE A 96 20.48 21.38 -7.00
C ILE A 96 19.57 21.06 -8.19
N THR A 97 18.33 21.54 -8.06
CA THR A 97 17.22 21.68 -9.03
C THR A 97 17.18 23.01 -9.83
N PRO A 98 17.64 23.19 -11.09
CA PRO A 98 17.38 24.42 -11.83
C PRO A 98 15.87 24.53 -12.12
N GLY A 99 15.16 25.43 -11.44
CA GLY A 99 13.70 25.48 -11.45
C GLY A 99 13.08 25.86 -12.80
N ASN A 100 13.78 26.67 -13.61
CA ASN A 100 13.32 27.08 -14.94
C ASN A 100 14.39 27.10 -16.03
N SER A 101 15.64 27.44 -15.71
CA SER A 101 16.67 27.76 -16.73
C SER A 101 17.39 26.58 -17.41
N MET A 102 16.77 25.38 -17.34
CA MET A 102 17.04 24.21 -18.18
C MET A 102 15.74 23.66 -18.82
N LYS A 103 14.73 24.52 -18.98
CA LYS A 103 13.49 24.21 -19.74
C LYS A 103 13.57 24.85 -21.13
N TRP A 104 12.96 24.18 -22.11
CA TRP A 104 13.13 24.45 -23.54
C TRP A 104 12.88 25.91 -23.95
N ASP A 105 11.88 26.60 -23.40
CA ASP A 105 11.63 28.01 -23.72
C ASP A 105 12.74 28.98 -23.28
N THR A 106 13.53 28.60 -22.27
CA THR A 106 14.73 29.33 -21.84
C THR A 106 15.97 28.93 -22.65
N THR A 107 16.15 27.64 -22.95
CA THR A 107 17.41 27.12 -23.53
C THR A 107 17.44 27.08 -25.05
N GLU A 108 16.30 27.04 -25.74
CA GLU A 108 16.19 27.21 -27.21
C GLU A 108 15.01 28.12 -27.61
N PRO A 109 15.02 29.41 -27.20
CA PRO A 109 13.91 30.35 -27.43
C PRO A 109 13.59 30.60 -28.92
N GLN A 110 14.54 30.34 -29.82
CA GLN A 110 14.34 30.31 -31.26
C GLN A 110 15.04 29.07 -31.83
N GLN A 111 14.42 28.41 -32.82
CA GLN A 111 14.91 27.14 -33.37
C GLN A 111 16.39 27.23 -33.80
N GLY A 112 17.24 26.40 -33.21
CA GLY A 112 18.68 26.36 -33.44
C GLY A 112 19.50 27.47 -32.77
N GLN A 113 18.89 28.37 -31.99
CA GLN A 113 19.56 29.41 -31.21
C GLN A 113 19.45 29.07 -29.72
N PHE A 114 20.57 28.65 -29.13
CA PHE A 114 20.62 28.18 -27.74
C PHE A 114 21.18 29.25 -26.79
N ASP A 115 20.58 29.39 -25.61
CA ASP A 115 21.10 30.20 -24.50
C ASP A 115 21.15 29.37 -23.21
N PHE A 116 22.35 28.89 -22.89
CA PHE A 116 22.60 28.13 -21.67
C PHE A 116 23.01 29.01 -20.48
N SER A 117 23.03 30.35 -20.63
CA SER A 117 23.57 31.25 -19.62
C SER A 117 22.72 31.37 -18.34
N GLY A 118 21.48 30.87 -18.33
CA GLY A 118 20.68 30.70 -17.12
C GLY A 118 21.14 29.48 -16.31
N GLY A 119 21.04 28.29 -16.92
CA GLY A 119 21.43 27.02 -16.29
C GLY A 119 22.92 26.93 -15.95
N ASP A 120 23.83 27.49 -16.77
CA ASP A 120 25.26 27.56 -16.44
C ASP A 120 25.52 28.28 -15.10
N LYS A 121 24.76 29.34 -14.75
CA LYS A 121 24.91 30.01 -13.44
C LYS A 121 24.49 29.11 -12.26
N ILE A 122 23.46 28.29 -12.45
CA ILE A 122 23.00 27.34 -11.43
C ILE A 122 24.02 26.20 -11.27
N VAL A 123 24.62 25.76 -12.38
CA VAL A 123 25.68 24.74 -12.37
C VAL A 123 26.97 25.29 -11.77
N ASP A 124 27.38 26.51 -12.10
CA ASP A 124 28.55 27.17 -11.53
C ASP A 124 28.39 27.38 -10.00
N PHE A 125 27.18 27.74 -9.54
CA PHE A 125 26.84 27.79 -8.11
C PHE A 125 26.99 26.40 -7.47
N ALA A 126 26.33 25.38 -8.02
CA ALA A 126 26.40 24.02 -7.49
C ALA A 126 27.84 23.51 -7.42
N GLN A 127 28.66 23.74 -8.46
CA GLN A 127 30.07 23.36 -8.48
C GLN A 127 30.92 24.13 -7.46
N ALA A 128 30.69 25.43 -7.27
CA ALA A 128 31.36 26.21 -6.23
C ALA A 128 31.04 25.70 -4.81
N HIS A 129 29.86 25.13 -4.62
CA HIS A 129 29.39 24.56 -3.34
C HIS A 129 29.58 23.03 -3.23
N ASN A 130 30.23 22.38 -4.21
CA ASN A 130 30.46 20.92 -4.29
C ASN A 130 29.17 20.07 -4.39
N GLN A 131 28.08 20.68 -4.86
CA GLN A 131 26.77 20.07 -5.02
C GLN A 131 26.63 19.39 -6.39
N ARG A 132 25.80 18.35 -6.45
CA ARG A 132 25.38 17.70 -7.71
C ARG A 132 24.29 18.54 -8.39
N VAL A 133 24.07 18.35 -9.68
CA VAL A 133 22.95 18.99 -10.41
C VAL A 133 22.04 17.92 -10.99
N ARG A 134 20.72 18.07 -10.83
CA ARG A 134 19.76 17.39 -11.71
C ARG A 134 19.41 18.37 -12.84
N GLY A 135 19.46 17.93 -14.09
CA GLY A 135 18.97 18.71 -15.22
C GLY A 135 17.46 18.54 -15.35
N HIS A 136 16.72 19.64 -15.43
CA HIS A 136 15.26 19.65 -15.47
C HIS A 136 14.79 20.79 -16.40
N THR A 137 14.15 20.53 -17.54
CA THR A 137 13.81 19.22 -18.14
C THR A 137 13.77 19.31 -19.66
N LEU A 138 14.26 18.26 -20.34
CA LEU A 138 14.53 18.26 -21.77
C LEU A 138 13.28 18.14 -22.65
N VAL A 139 12.22 17.48 -22.17
CA VAL A 139 10.97 17.29 -22.91
C VAL A 139 9.78 17.39 -21.95
N TRP A 140 9.01 18.46 -22.06
CA TRP A 140 7.80 18.70 -21.28
C TRP A 140 6.73 19.37 -22.17
N HIS A 141 5.46 19.23 -21.79
CA HIS A 141 4.35 19.84 -22.53
C HIS A 141 4.16 21.33 -22.23
N SER A 142 4.76 21.83 -21.15
CA SER A 142 4.75 23.23 -20.71
C SER A 142 6.13 23.84 -20.88
N GLN A 143 6.22 25.18 -20.83
CA GLN A 143 7.46 25.94 -21.07
C GLN A 143 8.19 25.53 -22.37
N LEU A 144 7.40 25.32 -23.43
CA LEU A 144 7.87 25.11 -24.79
C LEU A 144 7.97 26.44 -25.55
N PRO A 145 9.04 26.67 -26.34
CA PRO A 145 9.17 27.89 -27.12
C PRO A 145 8.11 27.94 -28.23
N GLY A 146 7.54 29.11 -28.49
CA GLY A 146 6.36 29.27 -29.37
C GLY A 146 6.54 28.79 -30.82
N TRP A 147 7.77 28.55 -31.27
CA TRP A 147 8.06 27.95 -32.58
C TRP A 147 7.70 26.45 -32.63
N MET A 148 7.80 25.71 -31.51
CA MET A 148 7.43 24.29 -31.45
C MET A 148 5.94 24.07 -31.76
N SER A 149 5.06 24.91 -31.21
CA SER A 149 3.60 24.86 -31.47
C SER A 149 3.22 25.19 -32.93
N SER A 150 4.16 25.69 -33.74
CA SER A 150 3.97 26.00 -35.16
C SER A 150 4.61 24.96 -36.09
N LEU A 151 5.30 23.96 -35.53
CA LEU A 151 6.14 23.04 -36.30
C LEU A 151 5.31 21.91 -36.94
N PRO A 152 5.49 21.60 -38.24
CA PRO A 152 4.84 20.45 -38.87
C PRO A 152 5.21 19.13 -38.17
N ALA A 153 4.24 18.25 -37.93
CA ALA A 153 4.43 16.99 -37.17
C ALA A 153 5.65 16.16 -37.61
N GLY A 154 5.89 16.04 -38.92
CA GLY A 154 7.04 15.33 -39.50
C GLY A 154 8.42 15.97 -39.25
N GLN A 155 8.50 17.10 -38.54
CA GLN A 155 9.73 17.77 -38.11
C GLN A 155 9.93 17.72 -36.59
N VAL A 156 8.90 17.40 -35.80
CA VAL A 156 8.94 17.44 -34.32
C VAL A 156 9.98 16.49 -33.74
N GLN A 157 10.12 15.28 -34.32
CA GLN A 157 11.17 14.34 -33.90
C GLN A 157 12.57 14.94 -34.05
N ALA A 158 12.88 15.54 -35.21
CA ALA A 158 14.20 16.12 -35.46
C ALA A 158 14.48 17.36 -34.60
N ALA A 159 13.45 18.13 -34.26
CA ALA A 159 13.55 19.23 -33.30
C ALA A 159 13.88 18.72 -31.88
N MET A 160 13.14 17.73 -31.39
CA MET A 160 13.36 17.08 -30.09
C MET A 160 14.74 16.43 -30.00
N GLU A 161 15.15 15.66 -31.00
CA GLU A 161 16.45 15.01 -31.03
C GLU A 161 17.60 16.05 -31.08
N SER A 162 17.43 17.13 -31.85
CA SER A 162 18.38 18.24 -31.88
C SER A 162 18.49 18.94 -30.53
N HIS A 163 17.36 19.27 -29.90
CA HIS A 163 17.30 19.96 -28.61
C HIS A 163 18.01 19.16 -27.51
N ILE A 164 17.57 17.90 -27.29
CA ILE A 164 18.16 16.96 -26.34
C ILE A 164 19.66 16.82 -26.58
N THR A 165 20.07 16.61 -27.84
CA THR A 165 21.49 16.45 -28.18
C THR A 165 22.31 17.69 -27.81
N LYS A 166 21.78 18.90 -28.03
CA LYS A 166 22.49 20.15 -27.80
C LYS A 166 22.65 20.45 -26.32
N GLU A 167 21.56 20.38 -25.56
CA GLU A 167 21.59 20.71 -24.13
C GLU A 167 22.34 19.68 -23.30
N ALA A 168 22.05 18.38 -23.49
CA ALA A 168 22.76 17.33 -22.76
C ALA A 168 24.25 17.24 -23.15
N SER A 169 24.64 17.64 -24.37
CA SER A 169 26.07 17.74 -24.74
C SER A 169 26.76 18.96 -24.12
N HIS A 170 26.06 20.08 -23.90
CA HIS A 170 26.62 21.28 -23.28
C HIS A 170 26.90 21.06 -21.78
N TYR A 171 25.96 20.43 -21.08
CA TYR A 171 26.11 20.10 -19.66
C TYR A 171 26.76 18.73 -19.39
N LYS A 172 27.35 18.09 -20.42
CA LYS A 172 27.94 16.75 -20.32
C LYS A 172 28.94 16.62 -19.18
N GLY A 173 28.74 15.63 -18.31
CA GLY A 173 29.57 15.38 -17.13
C GLY A 173 29.46 16.44 -16.02
N LYS A 174 28.58 17.46 -16.16
CA LYS A 174 28.18 18.38 -15.09
C LYS A 174 26.90 17.92 -14.37
N ILE A 175 26.09 17.06 -15.00
CA ILE A 175 24.77 16.61 -14.54
C ILE A 175 24.87 15.22 -13.91
N TYR A 176 24.26 15.04 -12.74
CA TYR A 176 24.10 13.72 -12.10
C TYR A 176 22.92 12.94 -12.70
N ALA A 177 21.78 13.60 -12.90
CA ALA A 177 20.57 13.00 -13.45
C ALA A 177 19.81 14.00 -14.34
N TRP A 178 19.22 13.54 -15.44
CA TRP A 178 18.29 14.31 -16.26
C TRP A 178 16.85 13.80 -16.07
N ASP A 179 15.92 14.71 -15.81
CA ASP A 179 14.51 14.50 -16.11
C ASP A 179 14.33 14.66 -17.62
N VAL A 180 14.39 13.55 -18.35
CA VAL A 180 14.42 13.54 -19.83
C VAL A 180 13.01 13.77 -20.40
N VAL A 181 12.00 13.19 -19.77
CA VAL A 181 10.59 13.43 -20.10
C VAL A 181 9.83 13.72 -18.81
N ASN A 182 9.14 14.85 -18.78
CA ASN A 182 8.33 15.29 -17.65
C ASN A 182 6.82 15.18 -17.97
N GLU A 183 6.04 14.71 -17.01
CA GLU A 183 4.57 14.67 -17.00
C GLU A 183 3.87 14.08 -18.26
N PRO A 184 4.30 12.90 -18.77
CA PRO A 184 3.74 12.32 -20.00
C PRO A 184 2.28 11.85 -19.86
N PHE A 185 1.71 11.80 -18.64
CA PHE A 185 0.36 11.31 -18.38
C PHE A 185 -0.60 12.38 -17.84
N ASN A 186 -1.89 12.18 -18.14
CA ASN A 186 -3.02 12.79 -17.44
C ASN A 186 -3.32 12.01 -16.15
N ASP A 187 -4.15 12.56 -15.25
CA ASP A 187 -4.46 11.93 -13.95
C ASP A 187 -5.23 10.59 -14.04
N ASP A 188 -5.86 10.29 -15.18
CA ASP A 188 -6.49 9.01 -15.47
C ASP A 188 -5.52 7.94 -16.03
N GLY A 189 -4.24 8.29 -16.22
CA GLY A 189 -3.22 7.41 -16.80
C GLY A 189 -3.29 7.27 -18.33
N THR A 190 -4.07 8.09 -19.02
CA THR A 190 -3.91 8.29 -20.47
C THR A 190 -2.72 9.18 -20.78
N PHE A 191 -2.08 9.02 -21.94
CA PHE A 191 -1.01 9.92 -22.37
C PHE A 191 -1.53 11.35 -22.58
N ARG A 192 -0.71 12.34 -22.21
CA ARG A 192 -0.99 13.76 -22.42
C ARG A 192 -0.92 14.11 -23.91
N ALA A 193 -1.89 14.88 -24.39
CA ALA A 193 -1.91 15.34 -25.78
C ALA A 193 -1.04 16.59 -25.95
N ASP A 194 0.23 16.40 -26.30
CA ASP A 194 1.22 17.47 -26.53
C ASP A 194 1.82 17.40 -27.95
N PRO A 195 2.71 18.33 -28.38
CA PRO A 195 3.30 18.30 -29.72
C PRO A 195 4.07 17.01 -30.04
N PHE A 196 4.67 16.36 -29.04
CA PHE A 196 5.49 15.15 -29.21
C PHE A 196 4.60 13.92 -29.41
N TYR A 197 3.66 13.71 -28.49
CA TYR A 197 2.71 12.60 -28.55
C TYR A 197 1.82 12.70 -29.80
N ASN A 198 1.34 13.89 -30.16
CA ASN A 198 0.53 14.10 -31.37
C ASN A 198 1.32 13.85 -32.67
N ALA A 199 2.65 13.99 -32.67
CA ALA A 199 3.50 13.77 -33.84
C ALA A 199 4.07 12.34 -33.94
N MET A 200 4.27 11.65 -32.81
CA MET A 200 5.05 10.41 -32.73
C MET A 200 4.37 9.26 -31.98
N GLY A 201 3.28 9.51 -31.25
CA GLY A 201 2.76 8.59 -30.23
C GLY A 201 3.76 8.36 -29.09
N GLU A 202 3.46 7.40 -28.20
CA GLU A 202 4.25 7.03 -27.01
C GLU A 202 5.76 6.79 -27.26
N LYS A 203 6.12 6.47 -28.51
CA LYS A 203 7.49 6.24 -28.98
C LYS A 203 8.46 7.39 -28.64
N TYR A 204 7.98 8.64 -28.55
CA TYR A 204 8.84 9.80 -28.32
C TYR A 204 9.66 9.68 -27.02
N ILE A 205 9.12 9.01 -26.01
CA ILE A 205 9.77 8.80 -24.71
C ILE A 205 11.01 7.91 -24.87
N ALA A 206 10.88 6.82 -25.64
CA ALA A 206 11.98 5.91 -25.91
C ALA A 206 13.08 6.55 -26.79
N ASP A 207 12.68 7.40 -27.75
CA ASP A 207 13.62 8.13 -28.62
C ASP A 207 14.34 9.27 -27.87
N ALA A 208 13.64 9.97 -26.98
CA ALA A 208 14.21 11.00 -26.12
C ALA A 208 15.27 10.41 -25.16
N LEU A 209 14.94 9.33 -24.45
CA LEU A 209 15.88 8.62 -23.55
C LEU A 209 17.12 8.10 -24.30
N ARG A 210 16.95 7.50 -25.49
CA ARG A 210 18.08 7.05 -26.32
C ARG A 210 18.96 8.23 -26.79
N THR A 211 18.35 9.37 -27.13
CA THR A 211 19.08 10.56 -27.58
C THR A 211 19.85 11.20 -26.41
N ALA A 212 19.25 11.31 -25.23
CA ALA A 212 19.92 11.82 -24.03
C ALA A 212 21.13 10.95 -23.67
N HIS A 213 20.98 9.61 -23.69
CA HIS A 213 22.08 8.68 -23.44
C HIS A 213 23.20 8.74 -24.49
N ALA A 214 22.86 9.03 -25.75
CA ALA A 214 23.86 9.22 -26.81
C ALA A 214 24.66 10.52 -26.65
N ALA A 215 24.02 11.58 -26.12
CA ALA A 215 24.67 12.84 -25.79
C ALA A 215 25.55 12.70 -24.54
N ASP A 216 24.99 12.25 -23.41
CA ASP A 216 25.72 11.94 -22.18
C ASP A 216 25.32 10.55 -21.61
N PRO A 217 26.19 9.52 -21.74
CA PRO A 217 25.90 8.19 -21.24
C PRO A 217 26.21 8.01 -19.75
N ASP A 218 26.87 8.98 -19.11
CA ASP A 218 27.26 8.92 -17.69
C ASP A 218 26.18 9.52 -16.77
N ALA A 219 25.34 10.43 -17.30
CA ALA A 219 24.22 11.04 -16.59
C ALA A 219 23.02 10.06 -16.45
N LYS A 220 22.38 10.04 -15.28
CA LYS A 220 21.24 9.16 -14.98
C LYS A 220 19.95 9.63 -15.63
N LEU A 221 19.26 8.77 -16.36
CA LEU A 221 18.07 9.17 -17.13
C LEU A 221 16.76 8.78 -16.43
N TYR A 222 15.92 9.80 -16.17
CA TYR A 222 14.65 9.70 -15.46
C TYR A 222 13.45 10.10 -16.35
N ILE A 223 12.30 9.51 -16.06
CA ILE A 223 10.97 10.08 -16.38
C ILE A 223 10.39 10.61 -15.06
N ASN A 224 9.82 11.81 -15.05
CA ASN A 224 9.38 12.52 -13.85
C ASN A 224 7.89 12.91 -13.94
N ASP A 225 7.13 12.81 -12.85
CA ASP A 225 5.68 13.10 -12.84
C ASP A 225 5.08 13.33 -11.42
N TYR A 226 3.95 14.03 -11.32
CA TYR A 226 3.13 14.19 -10.10
C TYR A 226 1.98 13.16 -10.04
N ASN A 227 1.30 13.05 -8.89
CA ASN A 227 0.14 12.16 -8.67
C ASN A 227 0.46 10.67 -8.93
N ILE A 228 1.74 10.31 -8.96
CA ILE A 228 2.22 8.93 -9.09
C ILE A 228 2.78 8.38 -7.77
N GLU A 229 2.72 9.15 -6.67
CA GLU A 229 3.31 8.83 -5.36
C GLU A 229 2.65 7.60 -4.71
N GLY A 230 1.33 7.50 -4.81
CA GLY A 230 0.55 6.32 -4.40
C GLY A 230 0.14 5.47 -5.60
N THR A 231 -0.36 4.24 -5.37
CA THR A 231 -0.92 3.41 -6.45
C THR A 231 -2.25 3.97 -6.95
N GLY A 232 -2.40 4.12 -8.26
CA GLY A 232 -3.57 4.68 -8.93
C GLY A 232 -3.37 4.66 -10.44
N ALA A 233 -4.39 5.06 -11.22
CA ALA A 233 -4.39 4.88 -12.68
C ALA A 233 -3.15 5.48 -13.39
N LYS A 234 -2.74 6.70 -12.99
CA LYS A 234 -1.51 7.36 -13.47
C LYS A 234 -0.23 6.62 -13.09
N ALA A 235 -0.08 6.26 -11.81
CA ALA A 235 1.08 5.48 -11.33
C ALA A 235 1.19 4.10 -12.00
N ASP A 236 0.05 3.47 -12.29
CA ASP A 236 -0.02 2.17 -12.97
C ASP A 236 0.29 2.29 -14.47
N ALA A 237 -0.03 3.43 -15.10
CA ALA A 237 0.39 3.74 -16.46
C ALA A 237 1.91 3.99 -16.54
N MET A 238 2.45 4.78 -15.61
CA MET A 238 3.90 4.98 -15.46
C MET A 238 4.63 3.67 -15.21
N TYR A 239 4.08 2.78 -14.38
CA TYR A 239 4.65 1.45 -14.12
C TYR A 239 4.71 0.56 -15.38
N ARG A 240 3.63 0.54 -16.18
CA ARG A 240 3.61 -0.18 -17.47
C ARG A 240 4.66 0.38 -18.43
N LEU A 241 4.66 1.70 -18.65
CA LEU A 241 5.65 2.38 -19.49
C LEU A 241 7.09 2.07 -19.05
N ALA A 242 7.39 2.19 -17.77
CA ALA A 242 8.72 1.91 -17.22
C ALA A 242 9.16 0.45 -17.43
N SER A 243 8.24 -0.50 -17.21
CA SER A 243 8.45 -1.93 -17.50
C SER A 243 8.71 -2.18 -19.00
N ASP A 244 7.89 -1.60 -19.87
CA ASP A 244 7.96 -1.82 -21.31
C ASP A 244 9.24 -1.21 -21.92
N LEU A 245 9.63 -0.01 -21.48
CA LEU A 245 10.91 0.63 -21.85
C LEU A 245 12.12 -0.22 -21.42
N LYS A 246 12.11 -0.77 -20.19
CA LYS A 246 13.17 -1.67 -19.70
C LYS A 246 13.20 -2.98 -20.48
N SER A 247 12.05 -3.54 -20.86
CA SER A 247 11.97 -4.75 -21.72
C SER A 247 12.55 -4.53 -23.12
N GLN A 248 12.45 -3.30 -23.64
CA GLN A 248 13.00 -2.87 -24.93
C GLN A 248 14.49 -2.48 -24.87
N GLY A 249 15.13 -2.55 -23.69
CA GLY A 249 16.52 -2.12 -23.52
C GLY A 249 16.73 -0.60 -23.69
N VAL A 250 15.72 0.22 -23.43
CA VAL A 250 15.86 1.68 -23.40
C VAL A 250 16.72 2.06 -22.18
N PRO A 251 17.65 3.03 -22.31
CA PRO A 251 18.43 3.55 -21.18
C PRO A 251 17.53 4.39 -20.25
N LEU A 252 16.81 3.70 -19.37
CA LEU A 252 16.04 4.28 -18.27
C LEU A 252 16.67 3.82 -16.96
N ASP A 253 17.24 4.77 -16.21
CA ASP A 253 17.83 4.51 -14.90
C ASP A 253 16.79 4.55 -13.79
N GLY A 254 15.85 5.51 -13.84
CA GLY A 254 14.91 5.71 -12.74
C GLY A 254 13.60 6.43 -13.06
N ILE A 255 12.76 6.58 -12.03
CA ILE A 255 11.50 7.35 -12.05
C ILE A 255 11.53 8.41 -10.95
N GLY A 256 11.22 9.65 -11.32
CA GLY A 256 11.08 10.79 -10.43
C GLY A 256 9.63 10.98 -10.01
N PHE A 257 9.40 11.10 -8.71
CA PHE A 257 8.10 11.33 -8.10
C PHE A 257 8.12 12.75 -7.55
N GLN A 258 7.37 13.67 -8.18
CA GLN A 258 7.43 15.09 -7.83
C GLN A 258 7.14 15.30 -6.34
N GLY A 259 6.04 14.75 -5.82
CA GLY A 259 5.75 14.81 -4.39
C GLY A 259 5.08 16.10 -3.92
N HIS A 260 4.38 16.83 -4.79
CA HIS A 260 3.58 18.02 -4.46
C HIS A 260 2.31 17.68 -3.65
N LEU A 261 2.49 17.29 -2.38
CA LEU A 261 1.42 16.88 -1.48
C LEU A 261 0.63 18.09 -0.94
N ALA A 262 -0.53 17.84 -0.34
CA ALA A 262 -1.23 18.85 0.45
C ALA A 262 -1.96 18.23 1.64
N ILE A 263 -1.90 18.87 2.80
CA ILE A 263 -2.44 18.30 4.05
C ILE A 263 -3.96 18.08 4.02
N GLN A 264 -4.69 18.80 3.16
CA GLN A 264 -6.14 18.65 3.03
C GLN A 264 -6.60 17.39 2.26
N TYR A 265 -5.70 16.64 1.62
CA TYR A 265 -6.06 15.46 0.80
C TYR A 265 -5.64 14.11 1.41
N GLY A 266 -4.96 14.11 2.55
CA GLY A 266 -4.41 12.89 3.16
C GLY A 266 -3.01 12.55 2.61
N PHE A 267 -2.27 11.73 3.34
CA PHE A 267 -1.00 11.17 2.87
C PHE A 267 -1.25 9.88 2.06
N PRO A 268 -0.55 9.65 0.94
CA PRO A 268 -0.60 8.38 0.20
C PRO A 268 0.07 7.24 1.01
N THR A 269 -0.69 6.60 1.90
CA THR A 269 -0.21 5.55 2.84
C THR A 269 0.38 4.30 2.17
N ASN A 270 0.23 4.16 0.86
CA ASN A 270 0.81 3.13 0.00
C ASN A 270 2.12 3.57 -0.69
N MET A 271 2.63 4.79 -0.46
CA MET A 271 3.80 5.36 -1.14
C MET A 271 5.01 4.43 -1.12
N ARG A 272 5.38 3.87 0.04
CA ARG A 272 6.54 2.97 0.14
C ARG A 272 6.38 1.71 -0.74
N GLN A 273 5.21 1.09 -0.76
CA GLN A 273 4.92 -0.06 -1.63
C GLN A 273 4.97 0.33 -3.10
N ASN A 274 4.51 1.53 -3.43
CA ASN A 274 4.51 2.06 -4.78
C ASN A 274 5.95 2.38 -5.26
N LEU A 275 6.76 3.06 -4.46
CA LEU A 275 8.20 3.26 -4.72
C LEU A 275 8.93 1.90 -4.89
N GLN A 276 8.63 0.92 -4.03
CA GLN A 276 9.28 -0.39 -4.08
C GLN A 276 8.98 -1.14 -5.39
N ARG A 277 7.76 -1.12 -5.95
CA ARG A 277 7.49 -1.83 -7.22
C ARG A 277 8.33 -1.29 -8.38
N PHE A 278 8.61 0.02 -8.44
CA PHE A 278 9.52 0.57 -9.44
C PHE A 278 10.97 0.14 -9.17
N ALA A 279 11.40 0.12 -7.90
CA ALA A 279 12.70 -0.45 -7.51
C ALA A 279 12.86 -1.93 -7.94
N ASP A 280 11.79 -2.72 -7.87
CA ASP A 280 11.76 -4.13 -8.29
C ASP A 280 11.92 -4.32 -9.81
N LEU A 281 11.66 -3.29 -10.64
CA LEU A 281 12.00 -3.27 -12.07
C LEU A 281 13.52 -3.04 -12.33
N GLY A 282 14.34 -2.91 -11.29
CA GLY A 282 15.74 -2.54 -11.43
C GLY A 282 15.93 -1.09 -11.86
N LEU A 283 15.00 -0.21 -11.47
CA LEU A 283 15.05 1.24 -11.61
C LEU A 283 15.38 1.87 -10.27
N ASP A 284 16.09 2.99 -10.29
CA ASP A 284 16.19 3.85 -9.12
C ASP A 284 14.94 4.74 -9.01
N VAL A 285 14.60 5.17 -7.80
CA VAL A 285 13.48 6.09 -7.57
C VAL A 285 13.98 7.34 -6.87
N ALA A 286 13.38 8.49 -7.13
CA ALA A 286 13.74 9.74 -6.47
C ALA A 286 12.50 10.53 -6.12
N ILE A 287 12.53 11.24 -5.00
CA ILE A 287 11.58 12.33 -4.76
C ILE A 287 12.23 13.61 -5.30
N THR A 288 11.54 14.33 -6.18
CA THR A 288 12.19 15.31 -7.06
C THR A 288 11.76 16.75 -6.84
N GLU A 289 10.55 16.99 -6.36
CA GLU A 289 9.92 18.32 -6.28
C GLU A 289 9.07 18.46 -5.00
N LEU A 290 9.59 17.97 -3.86
CA LEU A 290 8.81 17.80 -2.63
C LEU A 290 8.37 19.14 -2.00
N ASP A 291 7.06 19.40 -2.04
CA ASP A 291 6.37 20.39 -1.21
C ASP A 291 5.15 19.76 -0.52
N VAL A 292 4.73 20.34 0.62
CA VAL A 292 3.53 19.89 1.34
C VAL A 292 2.66 21.09 1.71
N ARG A 293 1.95 21.64 0.71
CA ARG A 293 1.14 22.86 0.88
C ARG A 293 -0.04 22.73 1.83
N MET A 294 -0.49 23.87 2.33
CA MET A 294 -1.69 24.00 3.17
C MET A 294 -2.53 25.22 2.79
N GLN A 295 -3.83 25.16 3.09
CA GLN A 295 -4.73 26.33 3.05
C GLN A 295 -4.33 27.35 4.12
N LEU A 296 -4.11 28.60 3.73
CA LEU A 296 -3.66 29.68 4.62
C LEU A 296 -4.81 30.25 5.47
N PRO A 297 -4.53 30.90 6.63
CA PRO A 297 -3.21 31.03 7.27
C PRO A 297 -2.71 29.68 7.82
N SER A 298 -1.39 29.54 7.97
CA SER A 298 -0.77 28.42 8.68
C SER A 298 -1.12 28.46 10.17
N ASP A 299 -1.11 27.29 10.81
CA ASP A 299 -1.27 27.15 12.26
C ASP A 299 -0.50 25.93 12.77
N ALA A 300 -0.36 25.81 14.10
CA ALA A 300 0.43 24.74 14.73
C ALA A 300 -0.06 23.32 14.40
N THR A 301 -1.36 23.13 14.14
CA THR A 301 -1.93 21.83 13.77
C THR A 301 -1.56 21.48 12.33
N LYS A 302 -1.73 22.44 11.41
CA LYS A 302 -1.34 22.30 9.99
C LYS A 302 0.16 22.07 9.83
N LEU A 303 0.98 22.81 10.57
CA LEU A 303 2.45 22.66 10.57
C LEU A 303 2.89 21.30 11.14
N ALA A 304 2.19 20.77 12.15
CA ALA A 304 2.43 19.42 12.65
C ALA A 304 2.06 18.34 11.62
N THR A 305 0.92 18.48 10.93
CA THR A 305 0.51 17.57 9.84
C THR A 305 1.47 17.62 8.66
N GLN A 306 1.93 18.81 8.26
CA GLN A 306 2.95 18.99 7.25
C GLN A 306 4.26 18.29 7.63
N ALA A 307 4.73 18.48 8.86
CA ALA A 307 5.96 17.87 9.34
C ALA A 307 5.89 16.33 9.34
N ASP A 308 4.73 15.78 9.71
CA ASP A 308 4.45 14.35 9.62
C ASP A 308 4.52 13.84 8.16
N TYR A 309 3.96 14.56 7.19
CA TYR A 309 4.01 14.15 5.77
C TYR A 309 5.45 14.17 5.25
N TYR A 310 6.21 15.24 5.50
CA TYR A 310 7.64 15.32 5.16
C TYR A 310 8.43 14.14 5.75
N ARG A 311 8.11 13.74 6.99
CA ARG A 311 8.67 12.56 7.66
C ARG A 311 8.29 11.26 6.96
N GLN A 312 7.01 11.08 6.62
CA GLN A 312 6.53 9.88 5.94
C GLN A 312 7.15 9.72 4.54
N VAL A 313 7.36 10.81 3.79
CA VAL A 313 8.12 10.79 2.53
C VAL A 313 9.58 10.37 2.78
N THR A 314 10.23 10.99 3.76
CA THR A 314 11.64 10.69 4.10
C THR A 314 11.82 9.23 4.49
N ASN A 315 10.96 8.71 5.36
CA ASN A 315 10.96 7.31 5.78
C ASN A 315 10.60 6.33 4.64
N ALA A 316 9.74 6.73 3.69
CA ALA A 316 9.44 5.92 2.51
C ALA A 316 10.64 5.78 1.57
N CYS A 317 11.40 6.87 1.35
CA CYS A 317 12.64 6.84 0.57
C CYS A 317 13.75 6.05 1.27
N LEU A 318 13.97 6.25 2.58
CA LEU A 318 14.96 5.49 3.36
C LEU A 318 14.66 3.98 3.39
N ALA A 319 13.38 3.59 3.42
CA ALA A 319 12.97 2.19 3.43
C ALA A 319 13.11 1.48 2.07
N VAL A 320 13.25 2.20 0.96
CA VAL A 320 13.45 1.62 -0.38
C VAL A 320 14.93 1.70 -0.74
N SER A 321 15.58 0.55 -0.90
CA SER A 321 17.04 0.44 -1.09
C SER A 321 17.56 1.17 -2.33
N ARG A 322 16.73 1.33 -3.36
CA ARG A 322 16.99 2.06 -4.61
C ARG A 322 16.40 3.48 -4.67
N CYS A 323 15.94 4.05 -3.56
CA CYS A 323 15.73 5.50 -3.54
C CYS A 323 17.09 6.20 -3.66
N ALA A 324 17.25 7.16 -4.57
CA ALA A 324 18.50 7.89 -4.76
C ALA A 324 18.63 9.07 -3.78
N GLY A 325 17.50 9.70 -3.43
CA GLY A 325 17.46 10.86 -2.55
C GLY A 325 16.15 11.64 -2.68
N ILE A 326 16.15 12.84 -2.10
CA ILE A 326 14.99 13.74 -2.03
C ILE A 326 15.44 15.15 -2.41
N THR A 327 14.72 15.79 -3.34
CA THR A 327 14.80 17.23 -3.61
C THR A 327 13.49 17.89 -3.19
N VAL A 328 13.56 19.04 -2.51
CA VAL A 328 12.39 19.91 -2.26
C VAL A 328 12.23 20.96 -3.36
N TRP A 329 10.99 21.33 -3.70
CA TRP A 329 10.74 22.34 -4.74
C TRP A 329 10.83 23.75 -4.17
N ASP A 330 12.09 24.16 -4.02
CA ASP A 330 12.58 25.20 -3.13
C ASP A 330 12.40 24.87 -1.63
N PHE A 331 13.30 25.39 -0.80
CA PHE A 331 13.41 25.03 0.61
C PHE A 331 12.71 26.01 1.56
N ASP A 332 12.37 27.22 1.12
CA ASP A 332 11.72 28.25 1.94
C ASP A 332 10.42 28.82 1.33
N ASP A 333 9.52 29.28 2.21
CA ASP A 333 8.17 29.72 1.82
C ASP A 333 8.14 31.06 1.04
N LYS A 334 9.24 31.82 1.00
CA LYS A 334 9.32 33.12 0.29
C LYS A 334 9.34 32.98 -1.23
N TYR A 335 10.03 31.96 -1.74
CA TYR A 335 10.24 31.73 -3.17
C TYR A 335 9.44 30.54 -3.72
N SER A 336 8.88 29.72 -2.84
CA SER A 336 7.94 28.64 -3.18
C SER A 336 6.90 29.04 -4.24
N TRP A 337 6.82 28.25 -5.31
CA TRP A 337 5.88 28.44 -6.42
C TRP A 337 4.39 28.39 -6.00
N VAL A 338 4.10 27.71 -4.88
CA VAL A 338 2.76 27.28 -4.46
C VAL A 338 1.72 28.41 -4.44
N PRO A 339 1.96 29.61 -3.86
CA PRO A 339 0.93 30.65 -3.77
C PRO A 339 0.52 31.24 -5.12
N SER A 340 1.38 31.12 -6.14
CA SER A 340 1.09 31.58 -7.50
C SER A 340 0.23 30.60 -8.29
N THR A 341 0.44 29.29 -8.10
CA THR A 341 -0.29 28.20 -8.78
C THR A 341 -1.57 27.81 -8.04
N PHE A 342 -1.55 27.82 -6.70
CA PHE A 342 -2.63 27.33 -5.84
C PHE A 342 -3.17 28.47 -4.95
N SER A 343 -4.05 29.29 -5.52
CA SER A 343 -4.69 30.42 -4.81
C SER A 343 -5.22 30.04 -3.42
N GLY A 344 -4.87 30.84 -2.42
CA GLY A 344 -5.21 30.63 -1.00
C GLY A 344 -4.32 29.62 -0.25
N GLN A 345 -3.41 28.94 -0.95
CA GLN A 345 -2.48 27.97 -0.35
C GLN A 345 -1.04 28.51 -0.33
N GLY A 346 -0.21 27.89 0.50
CA GLY A 346 1.19 28.26 0.67
C GLY A 346 1.79 27.56 1.88
N ALA A 347 2.79 28.20 2.49
CA ALA A 347 3.52 27.70 3.66
C ALA A 347 4.00 26.24 3.48
N ALA A 348 4.46 25.88 2.28
CA ALA A 348 4.62 24.50 1.82
C ALA A 348 6.00 23.87 2.10
N CYS A 349 7.04 24.68 2.35
CA CYS A 349 8.45 24.28 2.32
C CYS A 349 9.04 23.97 3.71
N LEU A 350 10.36 23.74 3.81
CA LEU A 350 11.04 23.37 5.06
C LEU A 350 11.31 24.56 5.99
N TYR A 351 11.48 25.76 5.44
CA TYR A 351 11.72 27.02 6.14
C TYR A 351 10.58 28.02 5.86
N ASP A 352 10.35 28.96 6.79
CA ASP A 352 9.39 30.05 6.60
C ASP A 352 9.99 31.18 5.73
N GLU A 353 9.19 32.19 5.39
CA GLU A 353 9.59 33.31 4.53
C GLU A 353 10.65 34.24 5.15
N ASN A 354 11.09 33.95 6.38
CA ASN A 354 12.14 34.63 7.12
C ASN A 354 13.36 33.70 7.33
N LEU A 355 13.45 32.60 6.57
CA LEU A 355 14.48 31.56 6.65
C LEU A 355 14.58 30.91 8.05
N GLN A 356 13.48 30.82 8.80
CA GLN A 356 13.42 30.07 10.06
C GLN A 356 12.97 28.61 9.81
N PRO A 357 13.66 27.60 10.35
CA PRO A 357 13.31 26.20 10.11
C PRO A 357 11.97 25.84 10.77
N LYS A 358 11.02 25.36 9.96
CA LYS A 358 9.69 24.91 10.41
C LYS A 358 9.77 23.53 11.07
N PRO A 359 8.70 23.05 11.73
CA PRO A 359 8.64 21.67 12.22
C PRO A 359 8.95 20.60 11.15
N ALA A 360 8.68 20.91 9.87
CA ALA A 360 9.06 20.09 8.72
C ALA A 360 10.57 19.82 8.60
N TYR A 361 11.41 20.86 8.67
CA TYR A 361 12.87 20.72 8.67
C TYR A 361 13.35 19.76 9.77
N THR A 362 12.82 19.93 10.99
CA THR A 362 13.14 19.06 12.13
C THR A 362 12.73 17.62 11.86
N ALA A 363 11.52 17.39 11.33
CA ALA A 363 11.02 16.05 11.04
C ALA A 363 11.82 15.31 9.94
N VAL A 364 12.29 16.02 8.91
CA VAL A 364 13.20 15.46 7.89
C VAL A 364 14.56 15.12 8.52
N ARG A 365 15.19 16.10 9.18
CA ARG A 365 16.51 15.93 9.82
C ARG A 365 16.54 14.75 10.78
N ASP A 366 15.53 14.64 11.64
CA ASP A 366 15.44 13.59 12.65
C ASP A 366 15.15 12.20 12.04
N SER A 367 14.61 12.15 10.82
CA SER A 367 14.45 10.89 10.06
C SER A 367 15.73 10.44 9.37
N LEU A 368 16.54 11.39 8.87
CA LEU A 368 17.82 11.10 8.21
C LEU A 368 18.90 10.69 9.22
N ALA A 369 18.88 11.26 10.43
CA ALA A 369 19.92 11.12 11.45
C ALA A 369 20.20 9.65 11.88
N PRO A 370 21.35 9.06 11.50
CA PRO A 370 21.69 7.69 11.88
C PRO A 370 22.01 7.62 13.38
N GLY A 371 21.12 7.00 14.16
CA GLY A 371 21.26 6.85 15.61
C GLY A 371 20.00 7.16 16.40
N VAL A 372 19.06 7.91 15.82
CA VAL A 372 17.65 7.91 16.25
C VAL A 372 16.86 6.93 15.40
N SER A 373 17.12 5.63 15.61
CA SER A 373 15.99 4.70 15.59
C SER A 373 14.98 5.26 16.58
N ASP A 374 13.73 5.48 16.16
CA ASP A 374 12.73 5.98 17.09
C ASP A 374 12.64 5.02 18.28
N THR A 375 12.75 5.55 19.49
CA THR A 375 12.68 4.81 20.75
C THR A 375 11.47 5.19 21.58
N THR A 376 10.67 6.15 21.10
CA THR A 376 9.50 6.64 21.80
C THR A 376 8.32 5.76 21.41
N PRO A 377 7.62 5.12 22.37
CA PRO A 377 6.42 4.38 22.03
C PRO A 377 5.25 5.33 21.77
N PRO A 378 4.39 5.04 20.77
CA PRO A 378 3.15 5.77 20.56
C PRO A 378 2.30 5.89 21.83
N SER A 379 1.48 6.93 21.91
CA SER A 379 0.53 7.10 23.00
C SER A 379 -0.43 5.90 23.08
N ALA A 380 -0.76 5.46 24.30
CA ALA A 380 -1.62 4.30 24.50
C ALA A 380 -3.02 4.55 23.89
N PRO A 381 -3.58 3.61 23.10
CA PRO A 381 -4.91 3.78 22.51
C PRO A 381 -5.97 4.11 23.57
N THR A 382 -6.67 5.22 23.37
CA THR A 382 -7.73 5.68 24.29
C THR A 382 -9.11 5.34 23.73
N GLY A 383 -10.15 5.43 24.57
CA GLY A 383 -11.53 5.20 24.12
C GLY A 383 -11.85 3.78 23.63
N LEU A 384 -11.06 2.76 24.01
CA LEU A 384 -11.35 1.36 23.63
C LEU A 384 -12.73 0.94 24.18
N ALA A 385 -13.63 0.64 23.26
CA ALA A 385 -15.01 0.26 23.53
C ALA A 385 -15.43 -0.94 22.69
N VAL A 386 -16.44 -1.67 23.18
CA VAL A 386 -17.12 -2.73 22.43
C VAL A 386 -18.19 -2.07 21.56
N SER A 387 -18.03 -2.16 20.25
CA SER A 387 -19.01 -1.66 19.27
C SER A 387 -20.08 -2.69 18.91
N GLY A 388 -19.85 -3.96 19.24
CA GLY A 388 -20.84 -5.03 19.15
C GLY A 388 -20.29 -6.35 19.68
N ALA A 389 -21.18 -7.28 20.04
CA ALA A 389 -20.83 -8.65 20.39
C ALA A 389 -21.93 -9.60 19.90
N THR A 390 -21.53 -10.76 19.40
CA THR A 390 -22.41 -11.88 19.04
C THR A 390 -22.12 -13.07 19.97
N ASP A 391 -22.67 -14.22 19.64
CA ASP A 391 -22.30 -15.52 20.21
C ASP A 391 -20.83 -15.90 19.98
N THR A 392 -20.26 -15.52 18.84
CA THR A 392 -18.99 -16.06 18.30
C THR A 392 -18.00 -14.96 17.88
N SER A 393 -18.35 -13.69 18.04
CA SER A 393 -17.52 -12.54 17.70
C SER A 393 -17.68 -11.35 18.65
N VAL A 394 -16.64 -10.51 18.72
CA VAL A 394 -16.65 -9.23 19.44
C VAL A 394 -16.03 -8.16 18.54
N SER A 395 -16.77 -7.08 18.29
CA SER A 395 -16.33 -5.90 17.56
C SER A 395 -15.86 -4.82 18.53
N LEU A 396 -14.71 -4.23 18.22
CA LEU A 396 -14.00 -3.24 19.02
C LEU A 396 -13.73 -1.98 18.21
N THR A 397 -13.73 -0.83 18.87
CA THR A 397 -13.36 0.48 18.33
C THR A 397 -12.56 1.27 19.35
N TRP A 398 -11.60 2.08 18.91
CA TRP A 398 -10.80 2.96 19.78
C TRP A 398 -10.51 4.30 19.09
N SER A 399 -10.01 5.27 19.86
CA SER A 399 -9.47 6.53 19.33
C SER A 399 -8.04 6.31 18.81
N ALA A 400 -7.68 7.01 17.73
CA ALA A 400 -6.35 6.93 17.15
C ALA A 400 -5.27 7.36 18.16
N SER A 401 -4.17 6.61 18.21
CA SER A 401 -2.96 7.01 18.92
C SER A 401 -2.20 8.10 18.15
N THR A 402 -1.39 8.84 18.88
CA THR A 402 -0.43 9.84 18.37
C THR A 402 0.98 9.41 18.69
N ASP A 403 1.94 9.89 17.91
CA ASP A 403 3.34 9.52 18.01
C ASP A 403 4.25 10.64 17.47
N ASN A 404 5.53 10.65 17.81
CA ASN A 404 6.51 11.62 17.29
C ASN A 404 7.04 11.28 15.89
N VAL A 405 6.95 10.02 15.44
CA VAL A 405 7.29 9.60 14.07
C VAL A 405 6.08 9.19 13.27
N GLY A 406 5.19 8.36 13.83
CA GLY A 406 3.92 7.98 13.21
C GLY A 406 3.49 6.55 13.53
N VAL A 407 2.20 6.37 13.80
CA VAL A 407 1.61 5.05 14.16
C VAL A 407 1.44 4.19 12.91
N SER A 408 2.21 3.10 12.81
CA SER A 408 2.12 2.12 11.70
C SER A 408 0.94 1.16 11.84
N GLY A 409 0.36 1.05 13.04
CA GLY A 409 -0.89 0.34 13.29
C GLY A 409 -1.09 -0.05 14.75
N TYR A 410 -1.92 -1.06 14.95
CA TYR A 410 -2.37 -1.55 16.25
C TYR A 410 -2.24 -3.07 16.35
N ASP A 411 -1.89 -3.55 17.54
CA ASP A 411 -1.93 -4.96 17.92
C ASP A 411 -3.03 -5.19 18.94
N VAL A 412 -3.93 -6.14 18.67
CA VAL A 412 -5.10 -6.45 19.50
C VAL A 412 -4.82 -7.71 20.32
N TYR A 413 -5.08 -7.64 21.62
CA TYR A 413 -4.81 -8.71 22.58
C TYR A 413 -6.10 -9.19 23.27
N ARG A 414 -6.35 -10.49 23.25
CA ARG A 414 -7.42 -11.18 24.00
C ARG A 414 -6.80 -11.93 25.17
N ALA A 415 -7.22 -11.62 26.40
CA ALA A 415 -6.66 -12.19 27.63
C ALA A 415 -5.10 -12.15 27.68
N GLY A 416 -4.51 -11.05 27.20
CA GLY A 416 -3.05 -10.87 27.13
C GLY A 416 -2.35 -11.56 25.95
N THR A 417 -3.03 -12.42 25.19
CA THR A 417 -2.49 -13.06 23.98
C THR A 417 -2.84 -12.22 22.75
N LYS A 418 -1.86 -11.90 21.89
CA LYS A 418 -2.11 -11.18 20.63
C LYS A 418 -2.96 -12.04 19.69
N VAL A 419 -4.10 -11.53 19.25
CA VAL A 419 -5.00 -12.20 18.31
C VAL A 419 -4.91 -11.66 16.88
N SER A 420 -4.53 -10.38 16.71
CA SER A 420 -4.42 -9.77 15.38
C SER A 420 -3.53 -8.51 15.36
N SER A 421 -3.27 -8.02 14.16
CA SER A 421 -2.77 -6.66 13.86
C SER A 421 -3.69 -5.99 12.85
N THR A 422 -3.92 -4.68 12.99
CA THR A 422 -4.74 -3.87 12.07
C THR A 422 -4.14 -2.47 11.92
N THR A 423 -4.40 -1.79 10.80
CA THR A 423 -4.08 -0.36 10.62
C THR A 423 -5.28 0.54 10.96
N SER A 424 -6.50 0.01 10.93
CA SER A 424 -7.72 0.71 11.32
C SER A 424 -7.86 0.81 12.84
N THR A 425 -8.60 1.81 13.33
CA THR A 425 -8.93 1.95 14.77
C THR A 425 -10.13 1.10 15.20
N SER A 426 -10.30 -0.06 14.54
CA SER A 426 -11.37 -1.02 14.79
C SER A 426 -10.92 -2.44 14.42
N PHE A 427 -11.54 -3.44 15.04
CA PHE A 427 -11.31 -4.85 14.77
C PHE A 427 -12.50 -5.70 15.22
N THR A 428 -12.78 -6.79 14.52
CA THR A 428 -13.75 -7.82 14.94
C THR A 428 -13.01 -9.13 15.16
N ASP A 429 -12.96 -9.56 16.42
CA ASP A 429 -12.46 -10.88 16.80
C ASP A 429 -13.57 -11.93 16.57
N THR A 430 -13.21 -13.13 16.14
CA THR A 430 -14.15 -14.18 15.67
C THR A 430 -13.72 -15.58 16.10
N GLY A 431 -14.63 -16.56 15.98
CA GLY A 431 -14.38 -17.94 16.43
C GLY A 431 -14.35 -18.08 17.96
N LEU A 432 -15.02 -17.16 18.66
CA LEU A 432 -15.14 -17.16 20.12
C LEU A 432 -16.12 -18.23 20.60
N ALA A 433 -15.92 -18.71 21.82
CA ALA A 433 -16.94 -19.48 22.53
C ALA A 433 -18.01 -18.53 23.09
N ALA A 434 -19.26 -18.97 23.09
CA ALA A 434 -20.40 -18.18 23.54
C ALA A 434 -20.53 -18.14 25.07
N SER A 435 -21.39 -17.25 25.59
CA SER A 435 -21.55 -16.98 27.04
C SER A 435 -20.25 -16.62 27.79
N THR A 436 -19.18 -16.26 27.07
CA THR A 436 -17.81 -16.22 27.62
C THR A 436 -17.30 -14.78 27.68
N ALA A 437 -16.78 -14.39 28.85
CA ALA A 437 -16.17 -13.09 29.05
C ALA A 437 -14.75 -13.06 28.47
N TYR A 438 -14.51 -12.16 27.52
CA TYR A 438 -13.22 -11.89 26.91
C TYR A 438 -12.78 -10.46 27.23
N THR A 439 -11.63 -10.34 27.88
CA THR A 439 -11.00 -9.05 28.16
C THR A 439 -10.01 -8.71 27.05
N TYR A 440 -10.16 -7.52 26.49
CA TYR A 440 -9.39 -6.99 25.38
C TYR A 440 -8.56 -5.78 25.79
N THR A 441 -7.36 -5.69 25.24
CA THR A 441 -6.52 -4.49 25.21
C THR A 441 -5.94 -4.28 23.82
N VAL A 442 -5.64 -3.04 23.48
CA VAL A 442 -4.98 -2.67 22.22
C VAL A 442 -3.69 -1.93 22.55
N LYS A 443 -2.65 -2.16 21.74
CA LYS A 443 -1.43 -1.36 21.73
C LYS A 443 -1.23 -0.75 20.35
N ALA A 444 -0.80 0.50 20.29
CA ALA A 444 -0.28 1.11 19.08
C ALA A 444 1.20 0.73 18.88
N LYS A 445 1.68 0.84 17.65
CA LYS A 445 3.08 0.65 17.26
C LYS A 445 3.44 1.57 16.11
N ASP A 446 4.69 2.00 16.06
CA ASP A 446 5.28 2.82 15.00
C ASP A 446 5.97 1.95 13.93
N ALA A 447 6.75 2.57 13.04
CA ALA A 447 7.49 1.88 11.97
C ALA A 447 8.91 1.40 12.37
N ALA A 448 9.48 1.91 13.47
CA ALA A 448 10.76 1.47 14.04
C ALA A 448 10.61 0.22 14.93
N GLY A 449 9.41 0.00 15.47
CA GLY A 449 9.03 -1.20 16.21
C GLY A 449 8.77 -0.99 17.70
N ASN A 450 8.66 0.25 18.20
CA ASN A 450 8.19 0.45 19.56
C ASN A 450 6.71 0.11 19.66
N VAL A 451 6.26 -0.15 20.89
CA VAL A 451 4.90 -0.58 21.16
C VAL A 451 4.41 0.13 22.41
N SER A 452 3.26 0.79 22.30
CA SER A 452 2.67 1.60 23.36
C SER A 452 2.44 0.81 24.65
N ALA A 453 2.24 1.53 25.75
CA ALA A 453 1.48 0.98 26.87
C ALA A 453 0.10 0.49 26.38
N ALA A 454 -0.46 -0.53 27.04
CA ALA A 454 -1.78 -1.02 26.69
C ALA A 454 -2.85 0.05 26.95
N SER A 455 -3.90 0.06 26.13
CA SER A 455 -5.15 0.74 26.43
C SER A 455 -5.70 0.33 27.80
N ALA A 456 -6.64 1.12 28.33
CA ALA A 456 -7.57 0.58 29.32
C ALA A 456 -8.21 -0.71 28.78
N ALA A 457 -8.38 -1.70 29.66
CA ALA A 457 -8.96 -2.98 29.28
C ALA A 457 -10.49 -2.90 29.23
N VAL A 458 -11.10 -3.45 28.18
CA VAL A 458 -12.55 -3.62 28.08
C VAL A 458 -12.91 -5.10 28.09
N THR A 459 -13.98 -5.49 28.78
CA THR A 459 -14.47 -6.87 28.78
C THR A 459 -15.78 -6.95 28.02
N ALA A 460 -15.82 -7.79 26.99
CA ALA A 460 -17.01 -8.18 26.28
C ALA A 460 -17.39 -9.60 26.70
N THR A 461 -18.63 -9.82 27.17
CA THR A 461 -19.18 -11.16 27.24
C THR A 461 -19.82 -11.45 25.88
N THR A 462 -19.39 -12.51 25.20
CA THR A 462 -20.12 -13.01 24.03
C THR A 462 -21.55 -13.35 24.43
N GLN A 463 -22.50 -13.12 23.54
CA GLN A 463 -23.90 -13.45 23.78
C GLN A 463 -24.04 -14.93 24.14
N SER A 464 -25.10 -15.28 24.87
CA SER A 464 -25.37 -16.67 25.20
C SER A 464 -25.64 -17.47 23.93
N GLY A 465 -24.90 -18.56 23.70
CA GLY A 465 -25.02 -19.32 22.46
C GLY A 465 -24.92 -20.82 22.67
N GLY A 466 -25.97 -21.55 22.31
CA GLY A 466 -25.85 -22.95 21.94
C GLY A 466 -25.19 -23.04 20.57
N GLY A 467 -23.88 -23.29 20.49
CA GLY A 467 -23.16 -23.42 19.22
C GLY A 467 -23.92 -24.31 18.22
N THR A 468 -23.93 -23.94 16.94
CA THR A 468 -24.85 -24.51 15.91
C THR A 468 -26.34 -24.36 16.25
N GLY A 469 -26.73 -23.18 16.76
CA GLY A 469 -28.12 -22.82 17.08
C GLY A 469 -28.21 -21.80 18.22
N THR A 470 -27.55 -20.65 18.05
CA THR A 470 -27.05 -19.80 19.14
C THR A 470 -28.04 -18.76 19.69
N GLY A 471 -29.33 -18.88 19.36
CA GLY A 471 -30.37 -18.16 20.10
C GLY A 471 -30.61 -18.74 21.49
N ALA A 472 -31.68 -18.27 22.15
CA ALA A 472 -32.25 -18.94 23.32
C ALA A 472 -32.83 -20.35 23.00
N PHE A 473 -32.81 -20.75 21.73
CA PHE A 473 -33.20 -22.06 21.25
C PHE A 473 -32.53 -22.36 19.91
N LYS A 474 -32.51 -23.65 19.56
CA LYS A 474 -32.13 -24.16 18.24
C LYS A 474 -33.29 -24.90 17.57
N VAL A 475 -33.22 -25.03 16.25
CA VAL A 475 -34.15 -25.84 15.45
C VAL A 475 -33.48 -27.16 15.09
N GLN A 476 -34.21 -28.26 15.26
CA GLN A 476 -33.85 -29.55 14.71
C GLN A 476 -34.84 -29.97 13.63
N TYR A 477 -34.33 -30.59 12.58
CA TYR A 477 -35.10 -31.14 11.47
C TYR A 477 -34.87 -32.65 11.37
N LYS A 478 -35.89 -33.36 10.90
CA LYS A 478 -35.82 -34.69 10.29
C LYS A 478 -36.66 -34.67 9.02
N ASN A 479 -36.27 -35.46 8.03
CA ASN A 479 -37.15 -35.72 6.90
C ASN A 479 -38.11 -36.86 7.29
N ASN A 480 -39.43 -36.60 7.31
CA ASN A 480 -40.43 -37.68 7.38
C ASN A 480 -40.79 -38.20 5.99
N ASP A 481 -40.30 -37.55 4.93
CA ASP A 481 -40.47 -37.99 3.56
C ASP A 481 -39.42 -39.02 3.14
N SER A 482 -39.83 -39.88 2.23
CA SER A 482 -38.98 -40.90 1.62
C SER A 482 -39.02 -40.88 0.09
N ALA A 483 -39.87 -40.04 -0.50
CA ALA A 483 -40.10 -39.96 -1.94
C ALA A 483 -39.97 -38.50 -2.43
N PRO A 484 -38.74 -37.99 -2.67
CA PRO A 484 -38.48 -36.58 -3.01
C PRO A 484 -38.91 -36.15 -4.42
N GLY A 485 -39.86 -36.88 -5.00
CA GLY A 485 -40.53 -36.58 -6.25
C GLY A 485 -42.01 -36.94 -6.19
N ASP A 486 -42.62 -37.00 -4.99
CA ASP A 486 -44.07 -37.14 -4.81
C ASP A 486 -44.76 -35.75 -4.72
N ASN A 487 -46.06 -35.70 -4.40
CA ASN A 487 -46.85 -34.46 -4.37
C ASN A 487 -47.02 -33.84 -2.98
N GLN A 488 -46.23 -34.26 -2.00
CA GLN A 488 -46.21 -33.75 -0.64
C GLN A 488 -44.76 -33.53 -0.18
N ILE A 489 -44.53 -32.46 0.56
CA ILE A 489 -43.29 -32.25 1.33
C ILE A 489 -43.65 -32.46 2.80
N LYS A 490 -42.89 -33.27 3.55
CA LYS A 490 -43.26 -33.75 4.91
C LYS A 490 -42.21 -33.38 5.99
N PRO A 491 -41.92 -32.09 6.28
CA PRO A 491 -40.90 -31.70 7.27
C PRO A 491 -41.24 -32.14 8.70
N GLY A 492 -40.29 -32.79 9.38
CA GLY A 492 -40.35 -33.00 10.83
C GLY A 492 -39.47 -32.00 11.54
N ILE A 493 -40.03 -31.20 12.45
CA ILE A 493 -39.32 -30.08 13.08
C ILE A 493 -39.51 -30.14 14.59
N GLN A 494 -38.49 -29.82 15.39
CA GLN A 494 -38.66 -29.50 16.80
C GLN A 494 -37.78 -28.31 17.20
N ILE A 495 -38.28 -27.48 18.13
CA ILE A 495 -37.48 -26.44 18.78
C ILE A 495 -36.91 -27.02 20.07
N VAL A 496 -35.63 -26.78 20.35
CA VAL A 496 -34.98 -27.12 21.64
C VAL A 496 -34.53 -25.84 22.32
N ASN A 497 -35.09 -25.50 23.49
CA ASN A 497 -34.65 -24.35 24.28
C ASN A 497 -33.26 -24.64 24.87
N THR A 498 -32.28 -23.89 24.38
CA THR A 498 -30.85 -23.93 24.76
C THR A 498 -30.48 -22.78 25.72
N GLY A 499 -31.38 -21.82 25.92
CA GLY A 499 -31.22 -20.71 26.85
C GLY A 499 -31.53 -21.06 28.30
N THR A 500 -31.40 -20.06 29.17
CA THR A 500 -31.59 -20.19 30.64
C THR A 500 -32.98 -19.80 31.12
N ALA A 501 -33.82 -19.24 30.26
CA ALA A 501 -35.17 -18.76 30.57
C ALA A 501 -36.24 -19.47 29.72
N PRO A 502 -37.52 -19.51 30.16
CA PRO A 502 -38.61 -20.04 29.34
C PRO A 502 -38.80 -19.24 28.04
N LEU A 503 -38.89 -19.95 26.93
CA LEU A 503 -39.16 -19.40 25.60
C LEU A 503 -40.68 -19.33 25.38
N ASP A 504 -41.24 -18.14 25.26
CA ASP A 504 -42.63 -17.94 24.84
C ASP A 504 -42.81 -18.34 23.36
N LEU A 505 -43.47 -19.49 23.12
CA LEU A 505 -43.62 -20.05 21.78
C LEU A 505 -44.55 -19.20 20.90
N SER A 506 -45.48 -18.45 21.49
CA SER A 506 -46.43 -17.61 20.74
C SER A 506 -45.77 -16.46 19.96
N LYS A 507 -44.48 -16.19 20.25
CA LYS A 507 -43.65 -15.22 19.53
C LYS A 507 -42.75 -15.86 18.47
N VAL A 508 -42.72 -17.19 18.37
CA VAL A 508 -41.80 -17.93 17.49
C VAL A 508 -42.48 -18.27 16.16
N THR A 509 -41.77 -18.05 15.06
CA THR A 509 -42.06 -18.65 13.75
C THR A 509 -40.83 -19.34 13.18
N LEU A 510 -41.04 -20.41 12.41
CA LEU A 510 -40.02 -21.18 11.71
C LEU A 510 -40.27 -21.12 10.21
N ARG A 511 -39.23 -21.23 9.37
CA ARG A 511 -39.38 -21.32 7.91
C ARG A 511 -38.60 -22.49 7.32
N TYR A 512 -39.31 -23.33 6.56
CA TYR A 512 -38.73 -24.33 5.68
C TYR A 512 -38.87 -23.82 4.24
N TYR A 513 -37.75 -23.53 3.58
CA TYR A 513 -37.64 -22.99 2.23
C TYR A 513 -37.59 -24.11 1.19
N PHE A 514 -38.35 -23.95 0.11
CA PHE A 514 -38.56 -24.97 -0.92
C PHE A 514 -38.83 -24.34 -2.30
N THR A 515 -38.77 -25.15 -3.35
CA THR A 515 -39.12 -24.78 -4.73
C THR A 515 -40.60 -25.08 -5.04
N GLY A 516 -41.34 -24.05 -5.46
CA GLY A 516 -42.78 -24.14 -5.73
C GLY A 516 -43.15 -24.90 -7.01
N GLU A 517 -42.16 -25.14 -7.87
CA GLU A 517 -42.19 -25.95 -9.10
C GLU A 517 -43.37 -25.73 -10.05
N GLY A 518 -43.11 -25.03 -11.16
CA GLY A 518 -44.06 -24.81 -12.26
C GLY A 518 -45.02 -23.63 -12.07
N GLY A 519 -44.78 -22.76 -11.08
CA GLY A 519 -45.58 -21.55 -10.84
C GLY A 519 -46.86 -21.79 -10.03
N ALA A 520 -46.90 -22.85 -9.22
CA ALA A 520 -47.99 -23.10 -8.28
C ALA A 520 -48.12 -21.95 -7.26
N SER A 521 -49.30 -21.34 -7.20
CA SER A 521 -49.58 -20.16 -6.37
C SER A 521 -50.49 -20.45 -5.17
N THR A 522 -50.97 -21.69 -5.02
CA THR A 522 -51.84 -22.11 -3.91
C THR A 522 -51.46 -23.50 -3.40
N TYR A 523 -51.44 -23.62 -2.07
CA TYR A 523 -50.96 -24.80 -1.35
C TYR A 523 -51.94 -25.15 -0.24
N SER A 524 -52.05 -26.44 0.12
CA SER A 524 -52.72 -26.87 1.36
C SER A 524 -51.68 -27.39 2.35
N THR A 525 -51.96 -27.23 3.64
CA THR A 525 -50.98 -27.46 4.72
C THR A 525 -51.65 -28.14 5.92
N TRP A 526 -50.98 -29.11 6.54
CA TRP A 526 -51.49 -29.90 7.67
C TRP A 526 -50.46 -30.07 8.78
N VAL A 527 -50.93 -30.08 10.03
CA VAL A 527 -50.19 -30.57 11.20
C VAL A 527 -50.63 -32.01 11.43
N ASP A 528 -49.93 -32.98 10.84
CA ASP A 528 -50.30 -34.41 10.96
C ASP A 528 -50.05 -34.92 12.38
N TYR A 529 -49.04 -34.38 13.06
CA TYR A 529 -48.81 -34.58 14.50
C TYR A 529 -48.08 -33.38 15.12
N ALA A 530 -48.37 -33.08 16.39
CA ALA A 530 -47.54 -32.22 17.21
C ALA A 530 -47.63 -32.63 18.68
N ALA A 531 -46.49 -32.81 19.35
CA ALA A 531 -46.45 -33.15 20.77
C ALA A 531 -46.98 -32.04 21.70
N LEU A 532 -47.02 -30.79 21.23
CA LEU A 532 -47.71 -29.65 21.87
C LEU A 532 -49.24 -29.63 21.62
N GLY A 533 -49.77 -30.60 20.87
CA GLY A 533 -51.14 -30.61 20.34
C GLY A 533 -51.27 -29.86 19.02
N ALA A 534 -51.83 -30.51 18.00
CA ALA A 534 -51.88 -29.98 16.62
C ALA A 534 -52.61 -28.61 16.52
N ALA A 535 -53.65 -28.38 17.32
CA ALA A 535 -54.38 -27.11 17.37
C ALA A 535 -53.56 -25.91 17.91
N ASN A 536 -52.37 -26.16 18.48
CA ASN A 536 -51.46 -25.13 18.96
C ASN A 536 -50.38 -24.73 17.93
N VAL A 537 -50.35 -25.37 16.76
CA VAL A 537 -49.41 -25.09 15.66
C VAL A 537 -50.17 -24.48 14.48
N THR A 538 -49.64 -23.40 13.91
CA THR A 538 -50.17 -22.75 12.72
C THR A 538 -49.23 -22.97 11.54
N GLN A 539 -49.78 -23.00 10.32
CA GLN A 539 -49.02 -23.15 9.08
C GLN A 539 -49.58 -22.25 7.97
N LYS A 540 -48.71 -21.80 7.07
CA LYS A 540 -49.05 -21.21 5.77
C LYS A 540 -47.84 -21.33 4.83
N VAL A 541 -48.06 -21.36 3.52
CA VAL A 541 -47.00 -21.14 2.54
C VAL A 541 -46.93 -19.64 2.21
N VAL A 542 -45.72 -19.12 2.01
CA VAL A 542 -45.44 -17.74 1.61
C VAL A 542 -44.48 -17.74 0.43
N ALA A 543 -44.80 -17.01 -0.64
CA ALA A 543 -43.88 -16.76 -1.74
C ALA A 543 -42.82 -15.73 -1.33
N MET A 544 -41.57 -15.94 -1.72
CA MET A 544 -40.46 -15.03 -1.44
C MET A 544 -40.49 -13.82 -2.38
N SER A 545 -40.26 -12.62 -1.85
CA SER A 545 -40.17 -11.39 -2.65
C SER A 545 -38.94 -11.35 -3.57
N THR A 546 -37.95 -12.19 -3.31
CA THR A 546 -36.74 -12.37 -4.14
C THR A 546 -36.35 -13.85 -4.10
N PRO A 547 -36.73 -14.67 -5.09
CA PRO A 547 -36.33 -16.07 -5.20
C PRO A 547 -34.81 -16.28 -5.24
N LYS A 548 -34.39 -17.48 -4.83
CA LYS A 548 -33.01 -17.94 -4.63
C LYS A 548 -32.84 -19.37 -5.15
N ALA A 549 -31.59 -19.84 -5.24
CA ALA A 549 -31.31 -21.22 -5.63
C ALA A 549 -31.87 -22.19 -4.58
N GLY A 550 -32.78 -23.09 -5.00
CA GLY A 550 -33.49 -24.01 -4.11
C GLY A 550 -34.59 -23.38 -3.25
N ALA A 551 -35.00 -22.14 -3.51
CA ALA A 551 -36.03 -21.47 -2.70
C ALA A 551 -36.72 -20.30 -3.41
N ASP A 552 -37.99 -20.48 -3.77
CA ASP A 552 -38.90 -19.37 -4.14
C ASP A 552 -40.11 -19.25 -3.19
N HIS A 553 -40.35 -20.26 -2.35
CA HIS A 553 -41.38 -20.28 -1.31
C HIS A 553 -40.81 -20.73 0.04
N TYR A 554 -41.56 -20.49 1.12
CA TYR A 554 -41.35 -21.16 2.40
C TYR A 554 -42.66 -21.53 3.10
N LEU A 555 -42.64 -22.67 3.81
CA LEU A 555 -43.64 -23.02 4.81
C LEU A 555 -43.30 -22.27 6.10
N GLU A 556 -44.13 -21.29 6.50
CA GLU A 556 -44.02 -20.64 7.79
C GLU A 556 -44.84 -21.42 8.84
N VAL A 557 -44.16 -21.93 9.86
CA VAL A 557 -44.76 -22.66 10.98
C VAL A 557 -44.74 -21.76 12.22
N GLY A 558 -45.90 -21.52 12.83
CA GLY A 558 -46.03 -20.69 14.04
C GLY A 558 -46.76 -21.43 15.17
N PHE A 559 -46.96 -20.73 16.29
CA PHE A 559 -47.62 -21.30 17.46
C PHE A 559 -48.69 -20.36 18.02
N THR A 560 -49.77 -20.93 18.56
CA THR A 560 -50.79 -20.15 19.28
C THR A 560 -50.34 -19.87 20.71
N THR A 561 -51.03 -18.97 21.41
CA THR A 561 -50.84 -18.78 22.87
C THR A 561 -51.13 -20.05 23.69
N GLY A 562 -51.88 -21.01 23.14
CA GLY A 562 -52.12 -22.32 23.74
C GLY A 562 -50.89 -23.24 23.77
N ALA A 563 -49.85 -22.95 22.97
CA ALA A 563 -48.56 -23.64 23.06
C ALA A 563 -47.77 -23.30 24.33
N GLY A 564 -48.10 -22.18 24.99
CA GLY A 564 -47.45 -21.74 26.23
C GLY A 564 -45.98 -21.36 26.06
N SER A 565 -45.16 -21.73 27.04
CA SER A 565 -43.71 -21.48 27.01
C SER A 565 -42.90 -22.75 27.22
N LEU A 566 -41.82 -22.88 26.46
CA LEU A 566 -40.89 -23.99 26.50
C LEU A 566 -39.79 -23.71 27.53
N ALA A 567 -39.73 -24.49 28.60
CA ALA A 567 -38.72 -24.32 29.65
C ALA A 567 -37.29 -24.62 29.16
N ALA A 568 -36.30 -24.04 29.83
CA ALA A 568 -34.88 -24.26 29.56
C ALA A 568 -34.52 -25.76 29.51
N GLY A 569 -33.75 -26.16 28.50
CA GLY A 569 -33.34 -27.56 28.31
C GLY A 569 -34.45 -28.53 27.90
N LYS A 570 -35.61 -28.04 27.44
CA LYS A 570 -36.71 -28.85 26.89
C LYS A 570 -36.84 -28.64 25.38
N SER A 571 -37.42 -29.62 24.69
CA SER A 571 -37.89 -29.45 23.31
C SER A 571 -39.42 -29.44 23.24
N THR A 572 -39.95 -28.97 22.10
CA THR A 572 -41.37 -29.03 21.76
C THR A 572 -41.89 -30.46 21.57
N GLY A 573 -40.99 -31.46 21.55
CA GLY A 573 -41.26 -32.75 20.93
C GLY A 573 -41.47 -32.64 19.42
N ASP A 574 -41.81 -33.77 18.81
CA ASP A 574 -42.01 -33.94 17.37
C ASP A 574 -43.19 -33.08 16.86
N ILE A 575 -42.94 -32.28 15.83
CA ILE A 575 -43.95 -31.57 15.04
C ILE A 575 -43.79 -32.04 13.60
N GLN A 576 -44.78 -32.78 13.11
CA GLN A 576 -44.83 -33.32 11.76
C GLN A 576 -45.73 -32.42 10.93
N THR A 577 -45.13 -31.68 10.00
CA THR A 577 -45.83 -30.80 9.07
C THR A 577 -45.89 -31.45 7.69
N ARG A 578 -46.90 -31.09 6.91
CA ARG A 578 -47.05 -31.53 5.52
C ARG A 578 -47.68 -30.43 4.69
N LEU A 579 -47.17 -30.23 3.47
CA LEU A 579 -47.81 -29.39 2.47
C LEU A 579 -47.97 -30.13 1.14
N ASN A 580 -48.91 -29.69 0.32
CA ASN A 580 -49.00 -30.01 -1.10
C ASN A 580 -49.43 -28.79 -1.93
N LYS A 581 -49.24 -28.85 -3.25
CA LYS A 581 -49.91 -27.95 -4.21
C LYS A 581 -51.38 -28.33 -4.30
N THR A 582 -52.28 -27.36 -4.49
CA THR A 582 -53.73 -27.64 -4.58
C THR A 582 -54.14 -28.48 -5.79
N ASP A 583 -53.30 -28.52 -6.84
CA ASP A 583 -53.49 -29.34 -8.04
C ASP A 583 -52.96 -30.78 -7.90
N TRP A 584 -52.33 -31.11 -6.76
CA TRP A 584 -51.67 -32.39 -6.49
C TRP A 584 -50.55 -32.77 -7.46
N SER A 585 -49.97 -31.80 -8.18
CA SER A 585 -48.75 -32.00 -8.96
C SER A 585 -47.53 -32.21 -8.06
N ASN A 586 -46.52 -32.89 -8.58
CA ASN A 586 -45.34 -33.28 -7.81
C ASN A 586 -44.40 -32.10 -7.55
N PHE A 587 -43.57 -32.22 -6.52
CA PHE A 587 -42.35 -31.43 -6.33
C PHE A 587 -41.15 -32.17 -6.91
N ASP A 588 -40.04 -31.48 -7.10
CA ASP A 588 -38.71 -32.09 -6.99
C ASP A 588 -38.12 -31.55 -5.69
N GLU A 589 -38.10 -32.34 -4.61
CA GLU A 589 -37.46 -31.86 -3.38
C GLU A 589 -35.92 -31.91 -3.49
N SER A 590 -35.32 -32.42 -4.56
CA SER A 590 -33.87 -32.69 -4.59
C SER A 590 -33.01 -31.43 -4.66
N ASP A 591 -33.57 -30.29 -5.10
CA ASP A 591 -32.92 -28.98 -5.10
C ASP A 591 -33.36 -28.05 -3.95
N ASP A 592 -34.40 -28.41 -3.18
CA ASP A 592 -34.90 -27.69 -2.00
C ASP A 592 -33.76 -27.24 -1.08
N TYR A 593 -33.74 -25.94 -0.77
CA TYR A 593 -32.77 -25.39 0.15
C TYR A 593 -32.87 -26.07 1.51
N SER A 594 -34.04 -26.10 2.16
CA SER A 594 -34.16 -26.59 3.54
C SER A 594 -34.11 -28.11 3.71
N ARG A 595 -34.12 -28.89 2.62
CA ARG A 595 -34.19 -30.34 2.72
C ARG A 595 -32.92 -30.96 3.33
N GLY A 596 -33.14 -31.93 4.19
CA GLY A 596 -32.14 -32.92 4.60
C GLY A 596 -32.57 -34.34 4.23
N THR A 597 -31.65 -35.28 4.34
CA THR A 597 -31.88 -36.73 4.14
C THR A 597 -31.90 -37.51 5.45
N ASN A 598 -31.81 -36.83 6.60
CA ASN A 598 -31.72 -37.43 7.92
C ASN A 598 -33.11 -37.82 8.46
N THR A 599 -33.31 -39.12 8.69
CA THR A 599 -34.57 -39.69 9.22
C THR A 599 -34.69 -39.58 10.75
N ALA A 600 -33.59 -39.25 11.44
CA ALA A 600 -33.55 -38.89 12.85
C ALA A 600 -33.30 -37.38 13.01
N TYR A 601 -33.78 -36.80 14.11
CA TYR A 601 -33.60 -35.36 14.39
C TYR A 601 -32.12 -34.98 14.47
N ALA A 602 -31.73 -34.00 13.65
CA ALA A 602 -30.42 -33.36 13.67
C ALA A 602 -30.59 -31.83 13.74
N ASP A 603 -29.58 -31.14 14.28
CA ASP A 603 -29.53 -29.68 14.25
C ASP A 603 -29.45 -29.21 12.80
N THR A 604 -30.20 -28.16 12.44
CA THR A 604 -30.20 -27.60 11.09
C THR A 604 -29.99 -26.09 11.11
N THR A 605 -29.15 -25.61 10.19
CA THR A 605 -29.07 -24.17 9.88
C THR A 605 -30.04 -23.77 8.78
N LYS A 606 -30.57 -24.72 7.99
CA LYS A 606 -31.36 -24.41 6.80
C LYS A 606 -32.86 -24.25 7.04
N VAL A 607 -33.35 -24.56 8.25
CA VAL A 607 -34.69 -24.15 8.70
C VAL A 607 -34.49 -22.98 9.67
N THR A 608 -34.91 -21.79 9.27
CA THR A 608 -34.72 -20.58 10.08
C THR A 608 -35.78 -20.46 11.16
N ALA A 609 -35.49 -19.68 12.19
CA ALA A 609 -36.44 -19.30 13.22
C ALA A 609 -36.34 -17.83 13.61
N TYR A 610 -37.49 -17.24 13.91
CA TYR A 610 -37.65 -15.83 14.23
C TYR A 610 -38.37 -15.70 15.57
N VAL A 611 -38.03 -14.66 16.33
CA VAL A 611 -38.81 -14.22 17.51
C VAL A 611 -39.35 -12.82 17.21
N SER A 612 -40.67 -12.67 17.27
CA SER A 612 -41.37 -11.41 16.95
C SER A 612 -41.00 -10.83 15.57
N GLY A 613 -40.67 -11.69 14.60
CA GLY A 613 -40.24 -11.31 13.24
C GLY A 613 -38.74 -11.10 13.04
N THR A 614 -37.94 -11.04 14.10
CA THR A 614 -36.46 -10.93 14.03
C THR A 614 -35.83 -12.32 13.92
N LEU A 615 -34.93 -12.55 12.96
CA LEU A 615 -34.19 -13.82 12.81
C LEU A 615 -33.33 -14.10 14.06
N VAL A 616 -33.42 -15.33 14.59
CA VAL A 616 -32.75 -15.77 15.83
C VAL A 616 -31.86 -17.00 15.64
N THR A 617 -32.17 -17.89 14.68
CA THR A 617 -31.28 -19.01 14.31
C THR A 617 -31.55 -19.47 12.87
N GLY A 618 -30.53 -20.08 12.26
CA GLY A 618 -30.53 -20.53 10.88
C GLY A 618 -29.98 -19.49 9.89
N THR A 619 -30.04 -19.83 8.61
CA THR A 619 -29.52 -19.04 7.49
C THR A 619 -30.57 -19.00 6.39
N GLU A 620 -30.90 -17.80 5.90
CA GLU A 620 -31.78 -17.63 4.74
C GLU A 620 -31.00 -17.94 3.43
N PRO A 621 -31.68 -18.42 2.37
CA PRO A 621 -31.07 -18.66 1.05
C PRO A 621 -30.71 -17.37 0.27
#